data_AF-A0A077S6V6-F1
#
_entry.id   AF-A0A077S6V6-F1
#
_cell.length_a   1.000
_cell.length_b   1.000
_cell.length_c   1.000
_cell.angle_alpha   90.00
_cell.angle_beta   90.00
_cell.angle_gamma   90.00
#
_symmetry.space_group_name_H-M   'P 1'
#
loop_
_entity.id
_entity.type
_entity.pdbx_description
1 polymer ?
#
loop_
_entity_poly.entity_id
_entity_poly.type
_entity_poly.pdbx_seq_one_letter_code
_entity_poly.pdbx_strand_id
1 'polypeptide(L)'
;MGNAGSTSPASLGETHVPHLKWKVHDFSALLETNAASAVSSAFECSGYRWFLRVSPKHKQGVMGNPYVALSLEIYHAWLEQVHTVHAVFELSIFNHSKGEYCGCKASYNFDVKNTYSKPHCLIPLQELLKSSAFLIDDSCVFGVEILKIDVSSPEKKDVVVQKKATTVQNLFIQKKGFIKGTYTWTMDNFLELDLKHFVRSPTFEVGGLKWYVRMYPRGDKYSNDCLSLYLSLDDSVELPLESGKVVELTLSILDQKNVKHRTETSGLWVCGQGHTLVCVQGMGSSNFIGLKELKDPSGGYVVGSSCVVKADLTIVGSSNDG
;
A
#
# COMPACT_ATOMS: atom_id res chain seq x y z
N MET A 1 17.35 -18.86 25.23
CA MET A 1 18.48 -18.89 24.28
C MET A 1 18.08 -19.79 23.11
N GLY A 2 17.76 -19.19 21.97
CA GLY A 2 17.53 -19.90 20.71
C GLY A 2 18.21 -19.07 19.63
N ASN A 3 19.14 -19.70 18.91
CA ASN A 3 19.91 -19.08 17.83
C ASN A 3 18.98 -18.37 16.84
N ALA A 4 19.13 -17.06 16.69
CA ALA A 4 18.70 -16.35 15.50
C ALA A 4 19.67 -16.74 14.37
N GLY A 5 19.52 -17.96 13.88
CA GLY A 5 20.24 -18.44 12.71
C GLY A 5 19.84 -17.59 11.52
N SER A 6 20.85 -17.10 10.81
CA SER A 6 20.81 -16.71 9.40
C SER A 6 20.20 -17.86 8.59
N THR A 7 18.88 -17.95 8.52
CA THR A 7 18.21 -18.94 7.70
C THR A 7 17.76 -18.24 6.43
N SER A 8 18.48 -18.51 5.33
CA SER A 8 18.00 -18.20 3.99
C SER A 8 16.58 -18.73 3.81
N PRO A 9 15.72 -18.05 3.03
CA PRO A 9 14.34 -18.48 2.85
C PRO A 9 14.28 -19.91 2.30
N ALA A 10 13.32 -20.69 2.80
CA ALA A 10 13.17 -22.10 2.45
C ALA A 10 12.71 -22.26 0.99
N SER A 11 13.23 -23.23 0.24
CA SER A 11 12.74 -23.52 -1.12
C SER A 11 11.28 -23.97 -1.09
N LEU A 12 10.49 -23.49 -2.07
CA LEU A 12 9.11 -23.93 -2.32
C LEU A 12 9.03 -25.05 -3.38
N GLY A 13 10.18 -25.49 -3.91
CA GLY A 13 10.28 -26.53 -4.93
C GLY A 13 10.08 -26.03 -6.36
N GLU A 14 10.44 -26.89 -7.33
CA GLU A 14 10.45 -26.56 -8.77
C GLU A 14 9.05 -26.39 -9.39
N THR A 15 7.99 -26.84 -8.69
CA THR A 15 6.61 -26.81 -9.19
C THR A 15 5.80 -25.58 -8.75
N HIS A 16 6.38 -24.70 -7.91
CA HIS A 16 5.74 -23.47 -7.47
C HIS A 16 5.63 -22.47 -8.61
N VAL A 17 4.41 -22.04 -8.92
CA VAL A 17 4.11 -21.10 -10.00
C VAL A 17 3.24 -19.98 -9.41
N PRO A 18 3.81 -18.78 -9.19
CA PRO A 18 3.07 -17.73 -8.53
C PRO A 18 1.96 -17.17 -9.42
N HIS A 19 0.90 -16.69 -8.79
CA HIS A 19 -0.16 -15.92 -9.48
C HIS A 19 0.34 -14.53 -9.87
N LEU A 20 1.24 -13.95 -9.07
CA LEU A 20 1.96 -12.71 -9.39
C LEU A 20 3.47 -12.91 -9.26
N LYS A 21 4.21 -12.57 -10.30
CA LYS A 21 5.66 -12.34 -10.30
C LYS A 21 5.91 -10.84 -10.40
N TRP A 22 6.49 -10.26 -9.37
CA TRP A 22 6.74 -8.82 -9.29
C TRP A 22 8.23 -8.53 -9.20
N LYS A 23 8.79 -7.93 -10.26
CA LYS A 23 10.19 -7.51 -10.29
C LYS A 23 10.31 -6.07 -9.84
N VAL A 24 11.04 -5.85 -8.75
CA VAL A 24 11.43 -4.52 -8.27
C VAL A 24 12.84 -4.25 -8.77
N HIS A 25 12.96 -3.33 -9.72
CA HIS A 25 14.23 -2.81 -10.23
C HIS A 25 14.71 -1.68 -9.32
N ASP A 26 16.02 -1.40 -9.36
CA ASP A 26 16.66 -0.37 -8.54
C ASP A 26 16.30 -0.51 -7.05
N PHE A 27 16.43 -1.71 -6.48
CA PHE A 27 16.08 -2.01 -5.09
C PHE A 27 16.84 -1.12 -4.10
N SER A 28 18.07 -0.70 -4.43
CA SER A 28 18.78 0.31 -3.66
C SER A 28 18.05 1.65 -3.63
N ALA A 29 17.42 2.07 -4.75
CA ALA A 29 16.59 3.28 -4.78
C ALA A 29 15.36 3.15 -3.87
N LEU A 30 14.71 1.99 -3.80
CA LEU A 30 13.63 1.71 -2.83
C LEU A 30 14.11 1.93 -1.38
N LEU A 31 15.35 1.55 -1.07
CA LEU A 31 15.91 1.74 0.26
C LEU A 31 16.26 3.20 0.55
N GLU A 32 16.64 3.97 -0.48
CA GLU A 32 17.00 5.39 -0.40
C GLU A 32 15.77 6.30 -0.22
N THR A 33 14.58 5.93 -0.73
CA THR A 33 13.34 6.71 -0.53
C THR A 33 12.93 6.80 0.94
N ASN A 34 13.35 5.84 1.77
CA ASN A 34 12.88 5.65 3.15
C ASN A 34 11.38 5.38 3.29
N ALA A 35 10.68 5.08 2.19
CA ALA A 35 9.29 4.65 2.24
C ALA A 35 9.15 3.38 3.10
N ALA A 36 8.11 3.32 3.92
CA ALA A 36 7.87 2.18 4.80
C ALA A 36 7.64 0.86 4.03
N SER A 37 7.07 0.97 2.83
CA SER A 37 6.78 -0.15 1.94
C SER A 37 6.59 0.29 0.50
N ALA A 38 6.59 -0.65 -0.44
CA ALA A 38 6.04 -0.48 -1.79
C ALA A 38 4.95 -1.51 -2.05
N VAL A 39 3.91 -1.14 -2.81
CA VAL A 39 2.76 -1.99 -3.13
C VAL A 39 2.65 -2.16 -4.65
N SER A 40 2.43 -3.39 -5.09
CA SER A 40 2.25 -3.76 -6.50
C SER A 40 0.96 -3.17 -7.08
N SER A 41 0.79 -3.27 -8.40
CA SER A 41 -0.53 -3.08 -9.02
C SER A 41 -1.45 -4.27 -8.71
N ALA A 42 -2.75 -4.09 -8.96
CA ALA A 42 -3.73 -5.16 -8.79
C ALA A 42 -3.37 -6.38 -9.65
N PHE A 43 -3.46 -7.56 -9.05
CA PHE A 43 -3.54 -8.81 -9.81
C PHE A 43 -4.82 -9.55 -9.43
N GLU A 44 -5.42 -10.23 -10.40
CA GLU A 44 -6.70 -10.92 -10.21
C GLU A 44 -6.48 -12.41 -9.95
N CYS A 45 -7.08 -12.91 -8.87
CA CYS A 45 -7.10 -14.33 -8.54
C CYS A 45 -8.50 -14.69 -8.03
N SER A 46 -9.12 -15.68 -8.68
CA SER A 46 -10.44 -16.22 -8.29
C SER A 46 -11.54 -15.17 -8.14
N GLY A 47 -11.53 -14.13 -8.98
CA GLY A 47 -12.53 -13.05 -8.94
C GLY A 47 -12.23 -11.94 -7.91
N TYR A 48 -11.13 -12.05 -7.17
CA TYR A 48 -10.69 -11.03 -6.22
C TYR A 48 -9.45 -10.30 -6.74
N ARG A 49 -9.35 -9.03 -6.38
CA ARG A 49 -8.17 -8.19 -6.65
C ARG A 49 -7.27 -8.17 -5.43
N TRP A 50 -6.01 -8.53 -5.66
CA TRP A 50 -4.98 -8.65 -4.65
C TRP A 50 -3.79 -7.75 -4.98
N PHE A 51 -2.99 -7.47 -3.96
CA PHE A 51 -1.76 -6.70 -4.06
C PHE A 51 -0.66 -7.36 -3.24
N LEU A 52 0.57 -7.24 -3.71
CA LEU A 52 1.74 -7.65 -2.96
C LEU A 52 2.44 -6.41 -2.39
N ARG A 53 2.64 -6.39 -1.08
CA ARG A 53 3.42 -5.36 -0.38
C ARG A 53 4.79 -5.89 -0.05
N VAL A 54 5.82 -5.11 -0.36
CA VAL A 54 7.17 -5.30 0.16
C VAL A 54 7.46 -4.23 1.22
N SER A 55 7.89 -4.67 2.39
CA SER A 55 8.44 -3.81 3.46
C SER A 55 9.95 -4.05 3.51
N PRO A 56 10.77 -3.20 2.87
CA PRO A 56 12.18 -3.50 2.62
C PRO A 56 13.07 -3.39 3.87
N LYS A 57 12.63 -2.64 4.89
CA LYS A 57 13.33 -2.44 6.16
C LYS A 57 12.45 -2.81 7.36
N HIS A 58 11.65 -3.87 7.25
CA HIS A 58 10.75 -4.30 8.33
C HIS A 58 11.55 -4.73 9.57
N LYS A 59 11.21 -4.20 10.75
CA LYS A 59 11.85 -4.56 12.01
C LYS A 59 10.88 -5.30 12.91
N GLN A 60 11.32 -6.44 13.44
CA GLN A 60 10.61 -7.15 14.51
C GLN A 60 11.02 -6.57 15.86
N GLY A 61 10.20 -5.68 16.42
CA GLY A 61 10.50 -4.98 17.67
C GLY A 61 11.52 -3.84 17.51
N VAL A 62 11.74 -3.09 18.60
CA VAL A 62 12.53 -1.83 18.58
C VAL A 62 13.99 -2.05 18.18
N MET A 63 14.58 -3.15 18.64
CA MET A 63 16.00 -3.50 18.40
C MET A 63 16.18 -4.58 17.33
N GLY A 64 15.11 -4.93 16.61
CA GLY A 64 15.16 -5.99 15.59
C GLY A 64 16.02 -5.59 14.39
N ASN A 65 16.85 -6.52 13.92
CA ASN A 65 17.52 -6.37 12.63
C ASN A 65 16.49 -6.24 11.51
N PRO A 66 16.75 -5.40 10.48
CA PRO A 66 15.82 -5.22 9.38
C PRO A 66 15.76 -6.48 8.49
N TYR A 67 14.54 -6.85 8.11
CA TYR A 67 14.23 -7.90 7.14
C TYR A 67 13.50 -7.29 5.95
N VAL A 68 13.64 -7.93 4.80
CA VAL A 68 12.67 -7.78 3.73
C VAL A 68 11.48 -8.68 4.07
N ALA A 69 10.33 -8.05 4.26
CA ALA A 69 9.08 -8.74 4.59
C ALA A 69 8.03 -8.50 3.51
N LEU A 70 7.19 -9.52 3.28
CA LEU A 70 6.06 -9.43 2.36
C LEU A 70 4.74 -9.50 3.12
N SER A 71 3.71 -8.84 2.58
CA SER A 71 2.31 -8.97 3.00
C SER A 71 1.43 -9.10 1.76
N LEU A 72 0.38 -9.90 1.86
CA LEU A 72 -0.69 -9.95 0.87
C LEU A 72 -1.78 -8.96 1.26
N GLU A 73 -2.30 -8.18 0.31
CA GLU A 73 -3.44 -7.29 0.51
C GLU A 73 -4.59 -7.63 -0.44
N ILE A 74 -5.82 -7.34 -0.02
CA ILE A 74 -7.03 -7.49 -0.82
C ILE A 74 -7.72 -6.14 -1.01
N TYR A 75 -8.33 -5.93 -2.18
CA TYR A 75 -9.07 -4.71 -2.46
C TYR A 75 -10.37 -4.62 -1.63
N HIS A 76 -10.46 -3.56 -0.82
CA HIS A 76 -11.50 -3.37 0.19
C HIS A 76 -12.94 -3.38 -0.35
N ALA A 77 -13.20 -2.92 -1.58
CA ALA A 77 -14.56 -2.85 -2.10
C ALA A 77 -15.23 -4.23 -2.29
N TRP A 78 -14.44 -5.30 -2.46
CA TRP A 78 -14.97 -6.67 -2.53
C TRP A 78 -15.35 -7.23 -1.15
N LEU A 79 -14.74 -6.71 -0.09
CA LEU A 79 -15.07 -7.09 1.29
C LEU A 79 -16.38 -6.47 1.76
N GLU A 80 -17.00 -5.58 0.98
CA GLU A 80 -18.31 -5.02 1.31
C GLU A 80 -19.46 -6.01 1.05
N GLN A 81 -19.21 -7.02 0.21
CA GLN A 81 -20.20 -8.04 -0.15
C GLN A 81 -20.00 -9.34 0.65
N VAL A 82 -18.95 -9.43 1.46
CA VAL A 82 -18.48 -10.65 2.14
C VAL A 82 -18.05 -10.30 3.57
N HIS A 83 -18.40 -11.11 4.57
CA HIS A 83 -18.06 -10.79 5.96
C HIS A 83 -16.57 -11.01 6.26
N THR A 84 -15.97 -12.07 5.72
CA THR A 84 -14.55 -12.40 5.88
C THR A 84 -14.08 -13.24 4.71
N VAL A 85 -12.86 -12.99 4.24
CA VAL A 85 -12.17 -13.81 3.25
C VAL A 85 -10.98 -14.46 3.93
N HIS A 86 -11.03 -15.76 4.19
CA HIS A 86 -9.87 -16.52 4.65
C HIS A 86 -9.06 -16.95 3.43
N ALA A 87 -7.77 -16.60 3.36
CA ALA A 87 -6.89 -17.06 2.30
C ALA A 87 -5.69 -17.81 2.86
N VAL A 88 -5.26 -18.84 2.15
CA VAL A 88 -3.98 -19.54 2.34
C VAL A 88 -3.13 -19.24 1.11
N PHE A 89 -1.90 -18.79 1.32
CA PHE A 89 -1.04 -18.29 0.26
C PHE A 89 0.44 -18.51 0.58
N GLU A 90 1.28 -18.44 -0.44
CA GLU A 90 2.73 -18.53 -0.34
C GLU A 90 3.36 -17.22 -0.79
N LEU A 91 4.22 -16.66 0.05
CA LEU A 91 4.98 -15.45 -0.21
C LEU A 91 6.42 -15.84 -0.49
N SER A 92 7.02 -15.32 -1.55
CA SER A 92 8.33 -15.78 -2.00
C SER A 92 9.23 -14.71 -2.61
N ILE A 93 10.53 -15.01 -2.64
CA ILE A 93 11.58 -14.33 -3.38
C ILE A 93 12.24 -15.33 -4.33
N PHE A 94 12.54 -14.92 -5.56
CA PHE A 94 13.14 -15.80 -6.57
C PHE A 94 14.64 -15.93 -6.39
N ASN A 95 15.13 -17.18 -6.34
CA ASN A 95 16.54 -17.51 -6.38
C ASN A 95 16.98 -17.72 -7.83
N HIS A 96 17.67 -16.75 -8.38
CA HIS A 96 18.14 -16.76 -9.77
C HIS A 96 19.23 -17.81 -10.03
N SER A 97 20.07 -18.14 -9.05
CA SER A 97 21.12 -19.15 -9.21
C SER A 97 20.57 -20.56 -9.33
N LYS A 98 19.45 -20.83 -8.67
CA LYS A 98 18.79 -22.14 -8.65
C LYS A 98 17.57 -22.24 -9.59
N GLY A 99 17.03 -21.10 -10.02
CA GLY A 99 15.82 -21.06 -10.84
C GLY A 99 14.54 -21.39 -10.08
N GLU A 100 14.52 -21.24 -8.74
CA GLU A 100 13.40 -21.63 -7.88
C GLU A 100 12.95 -20.47 -6.97
N TYR A 101 11.72 -20.54 -6.45
CA TYR A 101 11.24 -19.60 -5.44
C TYR A 101 11.55 -20.10 -4.03
N CYS A 102 11.95 -19.18 -3.16
CA CYS A 102 12.17 -19.42 -1.75
C CYS A 102 11.21 -18.55 -0.93
N GLY A 103 10.56 -19.11 0.09
CA GLY A 103 9.52 -18.37 0.80
C GLY A 103 8.88 -19.10 1.96
N CYS A 104 7.67 -18.68 2.29
CA CYS A 104 6.87 -19.26 3.35
C CYS A 104 5.39 -19.31 2.98
N LYS A 105 4.72 -20.34 3.49
CA LYS A 105 3.26 -20.47 3.47
C LYS A 105 2.64 -19.76 4.66
N ALA A 106 1.52 -19.10 4.43
CA ALA A 106 0.78 -18.33 5.40
C ALA A 106 -0.73 -18.48 5.20
N SER A 107 -1.49 -18.09 6.22
CA SER A 107 -2.93 -17.88 6.08
C SER A 107 -3.37 -16.64 6.85
N TYR A 108 -4.44 -16.00 6.38
CA TYR A 108 -4.96 -14.80 7.00
C TYR A 108 -6.46 -14.63 6.74
N ASN A 109 -7.16 -14.05 7.73
CA ASN A 109 -8.56 -13.67 7.62
C ASN A 109 -8.62 -12.19 7.26
N PHE A 110 -9.03 -11.90 6.03
CA PHE A 110 -9.23 -10.55 5.56
C PHE A 110 -10.66 -10.11 5.82
N ASP A 111 -10.82 -8.89 6.32
CA ASP A 111 -12.10 -8.24 6.53
C ASP A 111 -11.95 -6.74 6.28
N VAL A 112 -13.07 -6.01 6.35
CA VAL A 112 -13.11 -4.58 6.05
C VAL A 112 -12.16 -3.72 6.91
N LYS A 113 -11.73 -4.20 8.07
CA LYS A 113 -10.74 -3.56 8.96
C LYS A 113 -9.33 -4.12 8.78
N ASN A 114 -9.21 -5.36 8.32
CA ASN A 114 -7.96 -6.12 8.19
C ASN A 114 -7.73 -6.52 6.72
N THR A 115 -7.37 -5.57 5.88
CA THR A 115 -7.28 -5.78 4.42
C THR A 115 -5.91 -6.22 3.93
N TYR A 116 -4.92 -6.30 4.83
CA TYR A 116 -3.60 -6.85 4.53
C TYR A 116 -3.12 -7.78 5.63
N SER A 117 -2.37 -8.81 5.24
CA SER A 117 -1.81 -9.78 6.18
C SER A 117 -0.71 -9.15 7.03
N LYS A 118 -0.44 -9.76 8.19
CA LYS A 118 0.77 -9.45 8.96
C LYS A 118 2.02 -9.56 8.07
N PRO A 119 3.08 -8.76 8.29
CA PRO A 119 4.33 -8.90 7.55
C PRO A 119 5.00 -10.24 7.83
N HIS A 120 5.45 -10.92 6.78
CA HIS A 120 6.18 -12.19 6.86
C HIS A 120 7.62 -11.93 6.41
N CYS A 121 8.57 -12.08 7.33
CA CYS A 121 9.99 -11.85 7.06
C CYS A 121 10.54 -12.99 6.20
N LEU A 122 11.07 -12.65 5.01
CA LEU A 122 11.64 -13.63 4.08
C LEU A 122 13.14 -13.79 4.26
N ILE A 123 13.86 -12.68 4.25
CA ILE A 123 15.32 -12.67 4.26
C ILE A 123 15.83 -11.45 5.05
N PRO A 124 16.85 -11.60 5.91
CA PRO A 124 17.51 -10.46 6.53
C PRO A 124 18.00 -9.49 5.45
N LEU A 125 17.77 -8.18 5.63
CA LEU A 125 18.12 -7.19 4.62
C LEU A 125 19.62 -7.23 4.27
N GLN A 126 20.48 -7.40 5.28
CA GLN A 126 21.93 -7.50 5.07
C GLN A 126 22.36 -8.73 4.28
N GLU A 127 21.61 -9.84 4.39
CA GLU A 127 21.89 -11.05 3.60
C GLU A 127 21.44 -10.87 2.15
N LEU A 128 20.26 -10.28 1.94
CA LEU A 128 19.78 -9.95 0.59
C LEU A 128 20.78 -9.05 -0.15
N LEU A 129 21.25 -7.98 0.50
CA LEU A 129 22.19 -7.02 -0.09
C LEU A 129 23.56 -7.64 -0.46
N LYS A 130 23.90 -8.81 0.10
CA LYS A 130 25.14 -9.54 -0.21
C LYS A 130 24.90 -10.72 -1.15
N SER A 131 23.66 -11.05 -1.46
CA SER A 131 23.30 -12.27 -2.18
C SER A 131 23.18 -12.01 -3.68
N SER A 132 24.15 -12.51 -4.45
CA SER A 132 24.06 -12.56 -5.92
C SER A 132 23.03 -13.57 -6.43
N ALA A 133 22.40 -14.36 -5.55
CA ALA A 133 21.35 -15.29 -5.92
C ALA A 133 19.95 -14.64 -5.89
N PHE A 134 19.74 -13.64 -5.03
CA PHE A 134 18.44 -13.00 -4.84
C PHE A 134 18.39 -11.54 -5.33
N LEU A 135 19.54 -10.86 -5.38
CA LEU A 135 19.68 -9.50 -5.88
C LEU A 135 20.61 -9.51 -7.10
N ILE A 136 20.05 -9.38 -8.30
CA ILE A 136 20.79 -9.33 -9.57
C ILE A 136 20.51 -8.00 -10.26
N ASP A 137 21.56 -7.30 -10.69
CA ASP A 137 21.46 -5.98 -11.33
C ASP A 137 20.58 -5.01 -10.53
N ASP A 138 20.84 -4.95 -9.22
CA ASP A 138 20.06 -4.19 -8.23
C ASP A 138 18.55 -4.47 -8.28
N SER A 139 18.15 -5.68 -8.70
CA SER A 139 16.76 -6.08 -8.84
C SER A 139 16.42 -7.30 -8.00
N CYS A 140 15.25 -7.26 -7.38
CA CYS A 140 14.65 -8.38 -6.66
C CYS A 140 13.39 -8.85 -7.39
N VAL A 141 13.12 -10.16 -7.37
CA VAL A 141 11.86 -10.72 -7.89
C VAL A 141 11.11 -11.36 -6.75
N PHE A 142 9.91 -10.85 -6.48
CA PHE A 142 8.99 -11.38 -5.47
C PHE A 142 7.84 -12.14 -6.14
N GLY A 143 7.29 -13.09 -5.41
CA GLY A 143 6.19 -13.92 -5.87
C GLY A 143 5.10 -14.07 -4.81
N VAL A 144 3.86 -14.22 -5.27
CA VAL A 144 2.77 -14.71 -4.42
C VAL A 144 1.91 -15.74 -5.17
N GLU A 145 1.68 -16.89 -4.52
CA GLU A 145 0.72 -17.91 -4.96
C GLU A 145 -0.43 -17.98 -3.96
N ILE A 146 -1.66 -17.79 -4.41
CA ILE A 146 -2.85 -18.02 -3.57
C ILE A 146 -3.26 -19.47 -3.75
N LEU A 147 -3.29 -20.22 -2.65
CA LEU A 147 -3.56 -21.67 -2.66
C LEU A 147 -5.03 -21.99 -2.38
N LYS A 148 -5.66 -21.19 -1.52
CA LYS A 148 -7.05 -21.40 -1.09
C LYS A 148 -7.70 -20.07 -0.73
N ILE A 149 -8.98 -19.93 -1.08
CA ILE A 149 -9.83 -18.82 -0.65
C ILE A 149 -11.13 -19.43 -0.10
N ASP A 150 -11.46 -19.12 1.14
CA ASP A 150 -12.72 -19.47 1.78
C ASP A 150 -13.46 -18.17 2.14
N VAL A 151 -14.70 -18.04 1.69
CA VAL A 151 -15.47 -16.79 1.78
C VAL A 151 -16.65 -17.01 2.72
N SER A 152 -16.72 -16.25 3.81
CA SER A 152 -17.90 -16.25 4.67
C SER A 152 -18.96 -15.30 4.09
N SER A 153 -19.84 -15.88 3.28
CA SER A 153 -20.97 -15.21 2.62
C SER A 153 -22.30 -15.85 3.04
N PRO A 154 -23.40 -15.08 3.15
CA PRO A 154 -24.75 -15.64 3.35
C PRO A 154 -25.13 -16.65 2.25
N GLU A 155 -24.68 -16.39 1.02
CA GLU A 155 -24.67 -17.36 -0.08
C GLU A 155 -23.35 -18.13 -0.04
N LYS A 156 -23.33 -19.34 0.53
CA LYS A 156 -22.15 -20.21 0.48
C LYS A 156 -21.79 -20.50 -0.97
N LYS A 157 -20.75 -19.85 -1.49
CA LYS A 157 -20.11 -20.20 -2.75
C LYS A 157 -18.71 -20.68 -2.45
N ASP A 158 -18.44 -21.95 -2.74
CA ASP A 158 -17.08 -22.47 -2.71
C ASP A 158 -16.27 -21.79 -3.82
N VAL A 159 -15.22 -21.07 -3.44
CA VAL A 159 -14.32 -20.42 -4.39
C VAL A 159 -13.25 -21.40 -4.80
N VAL A 160 -13.35 -21.92 -6.02
CA VAL A 160 -12.29 -22.75 -6.60
C VAL A 160 -11.16 -21.84 -7.09
N VAL A 161 -9.98 -22.00 -6.51
CA VAL A 161 -8.78 -21.32 -7.01
C VAL A 161 -8.35 -21.98 -8.32
N GLN A 162 -8.53 -21.26 -9.42
CA GLN A 162 -8.10 -21.72 -10.74
C GLN A 162 -6.67 -21.29 -11.00
N LYS A 163 -5.80 -22.24 -11.37
CA LYS A 163 -4.47 -21.94 -11.90
C LYS A 163 -4.62 -21.19 -13.23
N LYS A 164 -4.34 -19.89 -13.21
CA LYS A 164 -4.23 -19.01 -14.39
C LYS A 164 -2.76 -18.74 -14.71
N ALA A 165 -2.52 -18.11 -15.87
CA ALA A 165 -1.20 -17.60 -16.21
C ALA A 165 -0.70 -16.61 -15.15
N THR A 166 0.61 -16.68 -14.85
CA THR A 166 1.27 -15.75 -13.93
C THR A 166 1.17 -14.32 -14.46
N THR A 167 0.65 -13.43 -13.63
CA THR A 167 0.72 -11.99 -13.89
C THR A 167 2.15 -11.52 -13.63
N VAL A 168 2.76 -10.84 -14.59
CA VAL A 168 4.11 -10.27 -14.44
C VAL A 168 3.98 -8.76 -14.32
N GLN A 169 4.56 -8.20 -13.26
CA GLN A 169 4.61 -6.76 -13.03
C GLN A 169 6.04 -6.31 -12.78
N ASN A 170 6.34 -5.06 -13.14
CA ASN A 170 7.60 -4.40 -12.83
C ASN A 170 7.37 -3.18 -11.93
N LEU A 171 8.41 -2.79 -11.21
CA LEU A 171 8.49 -1.54 -10.47
C LEU A 171 9.86 -0.94 -10.73
N PHE A 172 9.89 0.26 -11.31
CA PHE A 172 11.09 1.05 -11.53
C PHE A 172 11.08 2.24 -10.59
N ILE A 173 12.14 2.41 -9.80
CA ILE A 173 12.27 3.51 -8.84
C ILE A 173 13.48 4.32 -9.24
N GLN A 174 13.26 5.61 -9.46
CA GLN A 174 14.32 6.54 -9.80
C GLN A 174 15.05 6.97 -8.52
N LYS A 175 16.33 7.35 -8.67
CA LYS A 175 17.10 7.97 -7.56
C LYS A 175 17.02 9.50 -7.56
N LYS A 176 16.60 10.09 -8.68
CA LYS A 176 16.56 11.53 -8.94
C LYS A 176 15.52 11.86 -9.99
N GLY A 177 15.24 13.15 -10.18
CA GLY A 177 14.27 13.62 -11.16
C GLY A 177 12.82 13.46 -10.73
N PHE A 178 12.59 13.35 -9.42
CA PHE A 178 11.25 13.23 -8.86
C PHE A 178 10.37 14.41 -9.23
N ILE A 179 9.15 14.12 -9.65
CA ILE A 179 8.12 15.14 -9.85
C ILE A 179 7.43 15.33 -8.51
N LYS A 180 7.48 16.54 -7.97
CA LYS A 180 6.86 16.91 -6.71
C LYS A 180 5.75 17.91 -6.95
N GLY A 181 4.64 17.73 -6.25
CA GLY A 181 3.54 18.69 -6.22
C GLY A 181 3.01 18.85 -4.81
N THR A 182 2.60 20.07 -4.49
CA THR A 182 1.99 20.40 -3.22
C THR A 182 0.65 21.06 -3.48
N TYR A 183 -0.36 20.63 -2.74
CA TYR A 183 -1.70 21.20 -2.75
C TYR A 183 -2.14 21.53 -1.33
N THR A 184 -2.70 22.73 -1.15
CA THR A 184 -3.25 23.18 0.12
C THR A 184 -4.71 23.51 -0.06
N TRP A 185 -5.56 22.86 0.72
CA TRP A 185 -7.00 23.07 0.76
C TRP A 185 -7.39 23.75 2.06
N THR A 186 -7.65 25.06 1.97
CA THR A 186 -8.22 25.85 3.06
C THR A 186 -9.73 25.80 2.99
N MET A 187 -10.36 25.41 4.10
CA MET A 187 -11.80 25.33 4.26
C MET A 187 -12.22 26.30 5.35
N ASP A 188 -12.87 27.41 5.01
CA ASP A 188 -13.35 28.39 5.98
C ASP A 188 -14.72 28.03 6.60
N ASN A 189 -15.37 26.99 6.07
CA ASN A 189 -16.68 26.50 6.50
C ASN A 189 -16.66 25.04 6.96
N PHE A 190 -15.58 24.60 7.61
CA PHE A 190 -15.41 23.21 8.08
C PHE A 190 -16.58 22.70 8.91
N LEU A 191 -17.19 23.55 9.76
CA LEU A 191 -18.34 23.14 10.58
C LEU A 191 -19.57 22.72 9.75
N GLU A 192 -19.78 23.34 8.58
CA GLU A 192 -20.83 22.91 7.65
C GLU A 192 -20.43 21.64 6.90
N LEU A 193 -19.15 21.55 6.52
CA LEU A 193 -18.60 20.36 5.86
C LEU A 193 -18.64 19.14 6.78
N ASP A 194 -18.45 19.31 8.09
CA ASP A 194 -18.51 18.27 9.14
C ASP A 194 -19.89 17.60 9.28
N LEU A 195 -20.93 18.19 8.70
CA LEU A 195 -22.27 17.60 8.62
C LEU A 195 -22.44 16.70 7.38
N LYS A 196 -21.53 16.78 6.42
CA LYS A 196 -21.58 15.97 5.20
C LYS A 196 -20.90 14.63 5.43
N HIS A 197 -21.46 13.58 4.83
CA HIS A 197 -20.82 12.27 4.81
C HIS A 197 -19.51 12.29 4.02
N PHE A 198 -19.48 13.02 2.90
CA PHE A 198 -18.34 13.06 1.99
C PHE A 198 -18.12 14.48 1.48
N VAL A 199 -16.85 14.86 1.37
CA VAL A 199 -16.43 16.14 0.81
C VAL A 199 -15.25 15.92 -0.12
N ARG A 200 -15.28 16.62 -1.25
CA ARG A 200 -14.25 16.60 -2.29
C ARG A 200 -13.60 17.97 -2.39
N SER A 201 -12.27 18.02 -2.42
CA SER A 201 -11.54 19.25 -2.72
C SER A 201 -11.63 19.62 -4.20
N PRO A 202 -11.32 20.87 -4.58
CA PRO A 202 -10.90 21.19 -5.94
C PRO A 202 -9.81 20.25 -6.45
N THR A 203 -9.76 20.08 -7.77
CA THR A 203 -8.74 19.27 -8.42
C THR A 203 -7.43 20.04 -8.56
N PHE A 204 -6.32 19.31 -8.53
CA PHE A 204 -4.97 19.85 -8.75
C PHE A 204 -4.15 18.87 -9.58
N GLU A 205 -3.09 19.36 -10.23
CA GLU A 205 -2.30 18.55 -11.16
C GLU A 205 -0.88 18.34 -10.65
N VAL A 206 -0.41 17.09 -10.72
CA VAL A 206 0.98 16.72 -10.44
C VAL A 206 1.40 15.65 -11.43
N GLY A 207 2.50 15.90 -12.16
CA GLY A 207 3.04 14.96 -13.15
C GLY A 207 2.08 14.59 -14.27
N GLY A 208 1.25 15.54 -14.72
CA GLY A 208 0.26 15.34 -15.78
C GLY A 208 -1.00 14.59 -15.35
N LEU A 209 -1.15 14.30 -14.05
CA LEU A 209 -2.31 13.61 -13.48
C LEU A 209 -3.10 14.57 -12.62
N LYS A 210 -4.43 14.54 -12.78
CA LYS A 210 -5.36 15.31 -11.95
C LYS A 210 -5.75 14.50 -10.73
N TRP A 211 -5.65 15.14 -9.58
CA TRP A 211 -5.90 14.58 -8.26
C TRP A 211 -6.91 15.43 -7.50
N TYR A 212 -7.53 14.84 -6.49
CA TYR A 212 -8.27 15.59 -5.48
C TYR A 212 -8.17 14.89 -4.13
N VAL A 213 -8.32 15.68 -3.05
CA VAL A 213 -8.45 15.15 -1.69
C VAL A 213 -9.91 14.77 -1.47
N ARG A 214 -10.10 13.53 -1.00
CA ARG A 214 -11.37 12.97 -0.57
C ARG A 214 -11.39 12.94 0.95
N MET A 215 -12.39 13.58 1.55
CA MET A 215 -12.54 13.72 2.99
C MET A 215 -13.86 13.12 3.45
N TYR A 216 -13.80 12.30 4.50
CA TYR A 216 -14.98 11.87 5.26
C TYR A 216 -14.88 12.49 6.66
N PRO A 217 -15.57 13.61 6.91
CA PRO A 217 -15.38 14.44 8.10
C PRO A 217 -15.49 13.69 9.42
N ARG A 218 -16.40 12.73 9.49
CA ARG A 218 -16.70 11.91 10.68
C ARG A 218 -16.39 10.42 10.49
N GLY A 219 -15.59 10.14 9.47
CA GLY A 219 -15.18 8.80 9.11
C GLY A 219 -16.04 8.24 7.99
N ASP A 220 -15.52 7.21 7.35
CA ASP A 220 -16.22 6.46 6.32
C ASP A 220 -16.88 5.21 6.91
N LYS A 221 -17.35 4.29 6.06
CA LYS A 221 -17.93 3.02 6.51
C LYS A 221 -16.96 2.12 7.31
N TYR A 222 -15.66 2.42 7.35
CA TYR A 222 -14.63 1.64 8.03
C TYR A 222 -14.05 2.34 9.26
N SER A 223 -14.27 3.65 9.38
CA SER A 223 -13.83 4.49 10.47
C SER A 223 -15.01 5.20 11.10
N ASN A 224 -15.17 5.06 12.40
CA ASN A 224 -16.10 5.87 13.17
C ASN A 224 -15.31 6.83 14.06
N ASP A 225 -15.86 8.02 14.28
CA ASP A 225 -15.31 9.03 15.19
C ASP A 225 -13.88 9.48 14.88
N CYS A 226 -13.43 9.32 13.64
CA CYS A 226 -12.19 9.89 13.13
C CYS A 226 -12.45 10.58 11.79
N LEU A 227 -11.70 11.63 11.49
CA LEU A 227 -11.64 12.19 10.14
C LEU A 227 -10.81 11.26 9.26
N SER A 228 -11.31 10.97 8.06
CA SER A 228 -10.60 10.16 7.06
C SER A 228 -10.22 11.02 5.85
N LEU A 229 -8.97 10.89 5.40
CA LEU A 229 -8.44 11.59 4.23
C LEU A 229 -7.79 10.61 3.25
N TYR A 230 -8.07 10.84 1.97
CA TYR A 230 -7.54 10.05 0.86
C TYR A 230 -7.11 10.98 -0.26
N LEU A 231 -6.15 10.53 -1.06
CA LEU A 231 -5.92 11.11 -2.38
C LEU A 231 -6.59 10.22 -3.42
N SER A 232 -7.34 10.85 -4.32
CA SER A 232 -8.02 10.18 -5.41
C SER A 232 -7.50 10.70 -6.74
N LEU A 233 -7.29 9.81 -7.71
CA LEU A 233 -7.18 10.19 -9.11
C LEU A 233 -8.54 10.71 -9.58
N ASP A 234 -8.54 11.75 -10.41
CA ASP A 234 -9.75 12.23 -11.05
C ASP A 234 -10.21 11.24 -12.14
N ASP A 235 -11.49 10.87 -12.12
CA ASP A 235 -12.07 9.91 -13.06
C ASP A 235 -12.04 10.38 -14.53
N SER A 236 -11.79 11.68 -14.77
CA SER A 236 -11.57 12.23 -16.12
C SER A 236 -10.19 11.92 -16.71
N VAL A 237 -9.28 11.33 -15.93
CA VAL A 237 -7.96 10.94 -16.42
C VAL A 237 -8.06 9.56 -17.09
N GLU A 238 -8.15 9.54 -18.42
CA GLU A 238 -7.87 8.33 -19.20
C GLU A 238 -6.36 8.07 -19.19
N LEU A 239 -5.91 7.24 -18.24
CA LEU A 239 -4.55 6.76 -18.24
C LEU A 239 -4.37 5.73 -19.37
N PRO A 240 -3.35 5.87 -20.23
CA PRO A 240 -2.92 4.76 -21.08
C PRO A 240 -2.75 3.50 -20.22
N LEU A 241 -3.16 2.34 -20.74
CA LEU A 241 -3.07 1.04 -20.05
C LEU A 241 -1.67 0.74 -19.49
N GLU A 242 -0.64 1.44 -19.97
CA GLU A 242 0.77 1.12 -19.80
C GLU A 242 1.58 2.19 -19.04
N SER A 243 0.96 3.13 -18.32
CA SER A 243 1.69 4.26 -17.70
C SER A 243 1.51 4.37 -16.18
N GLY A 244 1.56 3.24 -15.46
CA GLY A 244 1.48 3.30 -14.00
C GLY A 244 2.61 4.14 -13.42
N LYS A 245 2.29 5.16 -12.61
CA LYS A 245 3.29 6.00 -11.92
C LYS A 245 3.44 5.52 -10.49
N VAL A 246 4.67 5.54 -9.98
CA VAL A 246 4.96 5.19 -8.59
C VAL A 246 4.91 6.47 -7.77
N VAL A 247 3.97 6.52 -6.82
CA VAL A 247 3.67 7.70 -6.02
C VAL A 247 3.88 7.48 -4.53
N GLU A 248 4.38 8.50 -3.86
CA GLU A 248 4.38 8.66 -2.41
C GLU A 248 3.52 9.87 -2.05
N LEU A 249 2.61 9.70 -1.09
CA LEU A 249 1.70 10.73 -0.63
C LEU A 249 1.97 11.06 0.84
N THR A 250 2.10 12.33 1.14
CA THR A 250 2.02 12.86 2.50
C THR A 250 0.78 13.73 2.63
N LEU A 251 -0.08 13.40 3.60
CA LEU A 251 -1.23 14.23 3.96
C LEU A 251 -0.99 14.85 5.33
N SER A 252 -1.36 16.12 5.47
CA SER A 252 -1.27 16.87 6.72
C SER A 252 -2.55 17.64 7.00
N ILE A 253 -2.94 17.72 8.28
CA ILE A 253 -3.85 18.75 8.80
C ILE A 253 -3.01 19.74 9.59
N LEU A 254 -3.09 21.01 9.20
CA LEU A 254 -2.24 22.03 9.77
C LEU A 254 -2.83 22.54 11.08
N ASP A 255 -2.06 22.42 12.16
CA ASP A 255 -2.23 23.22 13.36
C ASP A 255 -1.94 24.71 13.04
N GLN A 256 -2.97 25.54 13.15
CA GLN A 256 -2.95 26.97 12.83
C GLN A 256 -2.49 27.84 14.01
N LYS A 257 -2.14 27.25 15.17
CA LYS A 257 -1.75 27.95 16.40
C LYS A 257 -0.32 27.63 16.86
N ASN A 258 0.04 26.34 16.93
CA ASN A 258 1.27 25.90 17.58
C ASN A 258 2.26 25.18 16.63
N VAL A 259 1.98 25.16 15.32
CA VAL A 259 2.81 24.56 14.26
C VAL A 259 2.98 23.03 14.43
N LYS A 260 2.18 22.39 15.29
CA LYS A 260 2.22 20.93 15.49
C LYS A 260 1.25 20.23 14.55
N HIS A 261 1.59 20.14 13.28
CA HIS A 261 0.74 19.54 12.26
C HIS A 261 0.57 18.02 12.47
N ARG A 262 -0.63 17.51 12.20
CA ARG A 262 -0.88 16.06 12.10
C ARG A 262 -0.50 15.63 10.70
N THR A 263 0.54 14.82 10.54
CA THR A 263 1.07 14.43 9.22
C THR A 263 1.26 12.92 9.15
N GLU A 264 0.86 12.33 8.03
CA GLU A 264 1.05 10.91 7.74
C GLU A 264 1.56 10.74 6.30
N THR A 265 2.51 9.83 6.10
CA THR A 265 3.10 9.53 4.79
C THR A 265 2.80 8.08 4.41
N SER A 266 2.36 7.86 3.18
CA SER A 266 2.07 6.54 2.63
C SER A 266 3.36 5.76 2.35
N GLY A 267 3.24 4.45 2.10
CA GLY A 267 4.25 3.75 1.30
C GLY A 267 4.26 4.22 -0.16
N LEU A 268 5.08 3.59 -1.00
CA LEU A 268 5.02 3.74 -2.45
C LEU A 268 3.87 2.92 -3.02
N TRP A 269 3.10 3.53 -3.92
CA TRP A 269 1.98 2.90 -4.60
C TRP A 269 2.11 3.08 -6.10
N VAL A 270 1.73 2.06 -6.87
CA VAL A 270 1.54 2.22 -8.31
C VAL A 270 0.14 2.78 -8.56
N CYS A 271 0.05 4.02 -9.02
CA CYS A 271 -1.21 4.56 -9.52
C CYS A 271 -1.38 4.21 -11.01
N GLY A 272 -2.47 3.52 -11.34
CA GLY A 272 -2.72 2.87 -12.64
C GLY A 272 -3.83 1.82 -12.49
N GLN A 273 -4.22 1.13 -13.58
CA GLN A 273 -5.35 0.17 -13.64
C GLN A 273 -5.69 -0.50 -12.28
N GLY A 274 -6.85 -0.14 -11.71
CA GLY A 274 -7.36 -0.75 -10.47
C GLY A 274 -7.05 -0.01 -9.17
N HIS A 275 -6.18 1.00 -9.16
CA HIS A 275 -5.97 1.93 -8.04
C HIS A 275 -6.33 3.37 -8.41
N THR A 276 -7.54 3.80 -8.05
CA THR A 276 -7.97 5.20 -8.14
C THR A 276 -7.88 5.93 -6.80
N LEU A 277 -7.54 5.21 -5.72
CA LEU A 277 -7.54 5.70 -4.35
C LEU A 277 -6.25 5.30 -3.63
N VAL A 278 -5.56 6.30 -3.09
CA VAL A 278 -4.39 6.14 -2.21
C VAL A 278 -4.76 6.65 -0.83
N CYS A 279 -4.64 5.78 0.17
CA CYS A 279 -4.74 6.16 1.58
C CYS A 279 -3.35 6.11 2.21
N VAL A 280 -3.04 7.10 3.05
CA VAL A 280 -1.75 7.16 3.77
C VAL A 280 -1.52 5.96 4.70
N GLN A 281 -2.58 5.35 5.21
CA GLN A 281 -2.51 4.18 6.09
C GLN A 281 -2.74 2.84 5.36
N GLY A 282 -2.83 2.84 4.02
CA GLY A 282 -3.14 1.65 3.22
C GLY A 282 -4.64 1.38 3.07
N MET A 283 -4.97 0.29 2.37
CA MET A 283 -6.35 0.02 1.93
C MET A 283 -7.24 -0.53 3.05
N GLY A 284 -7.32 0.06 4.25
CA GLY A 284 -8.15 -0.52 5.33
C GLY A 284 -8.11 0.15 6.69
N SER A 285 -7.18 1.08 6.94
CA SER A 285 -7.25 1.99 8.08
C SER A 285 -7.43 3.40 7.53
N SER A 286 -8.55 4.03 7.91
CA SER A 286 -8.93 5.36 7.42
C SER A 286 -8.90 6.41 8.53
N ASN A 287 -8.33 6.07 9.69
CA ASN A 287 -8.32 6.92 10.88
C ASN A 287 -7.16 7.91 10.80
N PHE A 288 -7.33 9.05 10.13
CA PHE A 288 -6.28 10.06 10.04
C PHE A 288 -6.08 10.82 11.36
N ILE A 289 -7.18 11.32 11.94
CA ILE A 289 -7.19 11.99 13.25
C ILE A 289 -8.52 11.76 13.95
N GLY A 290 -8.49 11.46 15.25
CA GLY A 290 -9.72 11.28 16.03
C GLY A 290 -10.51 12.59 16.13
N LEU A 291 -11.84 12.54 16.06
CA LEU A 291 -12.68 13.73 16.11
C LEU A 291 -12.48 14.54 17.39
N LYS A 292 -12.22 13.87 18.51
CA LYS A 292 -11.91 14.52 19.80
C LYS A 292 -10.62 15.34 19.73
N GLU A 293 -9.58 14.81 19.08
CA GLU A 293 -8.31 15.52 18.90
C GLU A 293 -8.47 16.65 17.87
N LEU A 294 -9.14 16.39 16.75
CA LEU A 294 -9.37 17.38 15.69
C LEU A 294 -10.14 18.61 16.20
N LYS A 295 -11.16 18.39 17.03
CA LYS A 295 -12.06 19.44 17.54
C LYS A 295 -11.59 20.04 18.87
N ASP A 296 -10.46 19.59 19.41
CA ASP A 296 -9.88 20.20 20.60
C ASP A 296 -9.40 21.62 20.27
N PRO A 297 -9.96 22.67 20.90
CA PRO A 297 -9.57 24.05 20.63
C PRO A 297 -8.08 24.34 20.90
N SER A 298 -7.43 23.55 21.77
CA SER A 298 -6.01 23.67 22.07
C SER A 298 -5.10 23.14 20.95
N GLY A 299 -5.60 22.18 20.15
CA GLY A 299 -4.86 21.55 19.06
C GLY A 299 -4.71 22.41 17.81
N GLY A 300 -5.55 23.44 17.65
CA GLY A 300 -5.41 24.43 16.57
C GLY A 300 -5.70 23.90 15.16
N TYR A 301 -6.16 22.66 15.00
CA TYR A 301 -6.52 22.07 13.71
C TYR A 301 -7.78 22.70 13.10
N VAL A 302 -8.77 23.00 13.95
CA VAL A 302 -9.97 23.77 13.59
C VAL A 302 -9.99 25.06 14.40
N VAL A 303 -9.91 26.21 13.72
CA VAL A 303 -9.94 27.55 14.35
C VAL A 303 -11.17 28.30 13.87
N GLY A 304 -12.15 28.46 14.75
CA GLY A 304 -13.50 28.90 14.34
C GLY A 304 -14.13 27.82 13.45
N SER A 305 -14.24 28.11 12.15
CA SER A 305 -14.67 27.14 11.13
C SER A 305 -13.57 26.88 10.08
N SER A 306 -12.36 27.42 10.28
CA SER A 306 -11.21 27.21 9.40
C SER A 306 -10.51 25.88 9.68
N CYS A 307 -10.30 25.07 8.65
CA CYS A 307 -9.46 23.87 8.67
C CYS A 307 -8.59 23.85 7.40
N VAL A 308 -7.32 23.47 7.52
CA VAL A 308 -6.38 23.45 6.39
C VAL A 308 -5.79 22.06 6.23
N VAL A 309 -6.03 21.45 5.06
CA VAL A 309 -5.46 20.17 4.66
C VAL A 309 -4.38 20.42 3.61
N LYS A 310 -3.21 19.80 3.78
CA LYS A 310 -2.11 19.84 2.81
C LYS A 310 -1.86 18.43 2.28
N ALA A 311 -1.62 18.34 0.98
CA ALA A 311 -1.20 17.12 0.29
C ALA A 311 0.13 17.39 -0.44
N ASP A 312 1.17 16.67 -0.07
CA ASP A 312 2.43 16.62 -0.80
C ASP A 312 2.49 15.28 -1.54
N LEU A 313 2.67 15.33 -2.86
CA LEU A 313 2.72 14.16 -3.74
C LEU A 313 4.07 14.12 -4.46
N THR A 314 4.74 12.98 -4.38
CA THR A 314 6.01 12.73 -5.08
C THR A 314 5.86 11.54 -6.02
N ILE A 315 6.10 11.75 -7.31
CA ILE A 315 6.24 10.66 -8.28
C ILE A 315 7.72 10.27 -8.35
N VAL A 316 8.01 9.03 -8.00
CA VAL A 316 9.38 8.49 -7.87
C VAL A 316 9.74 7.47 -8.95
N GLY A 317 8.81 7.10 -9.84
CA GLY A 317 9.08 6.08 -10.85
C GLY A 317 7.86 5.61 -11.65
N SER A 318 7.95 4.43 -12.24
CA SER A 318 6.91 3.82 -13.08
C SER A 318 6.76 2.30 -12.86
N SER A 319 5.64 1.72 -13.28
CA SER A 319 5.42 0.26 -13.29
C SER A 319 5.77 -0.41 -14.62
N ASN A 320 6.08 0.39 -15.64
CA ASN A 320 6.37 -0.07 -16.99
C ASN A 320 7.75 0.45 -17.41
N ASP A 321 8.39 -0.32 -18.28
CA ASP A 321 9.60 0.04 -19.01
C ASP A 321 9.23 1.32 -19.79
N GLY A 322 9.78 2.46 -19.36
CA GLY A 322 9.34 3.79 -19.80
C GLY A 322 9.46 4.06 -21.28
#